data_AF-A0A5C6E8Y3-F1
#
_entry.id   AF-A0A5C6E8Y3-F1
#
_cell.length_a   1.000
_cell.length_b   1.000
_cell.length_c   1.000
_cell.angle_alpha   90.00
_cell.angle_beta   90.00
_cell.angle_gamma   90.00
#
_symmetry.space_group_name_H-M   'P 1'
#
loop_
_entity.id
_entity.type
_entity.pdbx_description
1 polymer ?
#
loop_
_entity_poly.entity_id
_entity_poly.type
_entity_poly.pdbx_seq_one_letter_code
_entity_poly.pdbx_strand_id
1 'polypeptide(L)'
;MILKFVLFFWVLLACINPTDVAAQTTVAEKEAEKFASSDTKKATESAERESFVLKLRLARLRAETFGRNHPQYEQAQKYVRDLESQLQIASEPPVQSAEPIDASTNRVTSKFAATKPKQDVKIAKSVVTSDSFQIVGGWQLPSQGAGGKGLGYSRGGLYVEHGVGSERSLFTFGHQQSSECHVLEVSLKEIGTDTNDRLAWPVAKPIKLLKGSHTIADNNPYSLCRPNPGGAFLTTGRVYYATDPGNWIGPWMNWFDETNNMTTPMAVESHVNRRQVFGGGFCEIPSWYAKQFLEGRKFGVGFGGYRSGQGSSPGPTFFAADWPTDQAKKLNNCVELLSFQWGGGKDRREERPADYTKPLWGPAVENGIGWWQGDEVIAGPVWVDTPDVTGLCYWSVQGLGALNYNLQTTVASRERRVRLYVYDPADLAQVARGEVRPYQVRGSYFEWDLPFDDGPNASRWPIGAYWDADDQLLYISYQNSGGGQFEIPPAVVVYRIGSQ
;
A
#
# COMPACT_ATOMS: atom_id res chain seq x y z
N MET A 1 -21.60 -6.97 -21.80
CA MET A 1 -21.15 -7.87 -20.72
C MET A 1 -22.33 -8.58 -20.04
N ILE A 2 -23.40 -7.86 -19.69
CA ILE A 2 -24.65 -8.41 -19.14
C ILE A 2 -25.25 -9.55 -19.99
N LEU A 3 -25.21 -9.42 -21.32
CA LEU A 3 -25.75 -10.44 -22.23
C LEU A 3 -25.01 -11.81 -22.19
N LYS A 4 -23.71 -11.82 -21.85
CA LYS A 4 -22.92 -13.07 -21.73
C LYS A 4 -23.13 -13.77 -20.40
N PHE A 5 -23.45 -13.02 -19.35
CA PHE A 5 -23.75 -13.56 -18.02
C PHE A 5 -25.13 -14.20 -17.99
N VAL A 6 -26.11 -13.58 -18.67
CA VAL A 6 -27.46 -14.15 -18.84
C VAL A 6 -27.41 -15.46 -19.62
N LEU A 7 -26.58 -15.56 -20.67
CA LEU A 7 -26.46 -16.79 -21.46
C LEU A 7 -25.85 -17.96 -20.67
N PHE A 8 -24.87 -17.70 -19.80
CA PHE A 8 -24.21 -18.74 -18.99
C PHE A 8 -25.14 -19.24 -17.87
N PHE A 9 -25.95 -18.36 -17.29
CA PHE A 9 -26.92 -18.70 -16.25
C PHE A 9 -28.05 -19.59 -16.79
N TRP A 10 -28.51 -19.31 -18.02
CA TRP A 10 -29.52 -20.13 -18.71
C TRP A 10 -29.02 -21.55 -19.05
N VAL A 11 -27.73 -21.71 -19.36
CA VAL A 11 -27.13 -23.04 -19.62
C VAL A 11 -27.02 -23.88 -18.35
N LEU A 12 -26.78 -23.26 -17.19
CA LEU A 12 -26.72 -23.96 -15.90
C LEU A 12 -28.11 -24.39 -15.41
N LEU A 13 -29.14 -23.58 -15.66
CA LEU A 13 -30.53 -23.90 -15.33
C LEU A 13 -31.11 -25.04 -16.19
N ALA A 14 -30.58 -25.24 -17.41
CA ALA A 14 -31.02 -26.32 -18.30
C ALA A 14 -30.61 -27.74 -17.83
N CYS A 15 -29.79 -27.86 -16.79
CA CYS A 15 -29.35 -29.15 -16.23
C CYS A 15 -30.10 -29.57 -14.95
N ILE A 16 -31.08 -28.78 -14.50
CA ILE A 16 -31.82 -29.03 -13.24
C ILE A 16 -33.26 -29.45 -13.56
N ASN A 17 -33.80 -30.35 -12.75
CA ASN A 17 -35.14 -30.92 -12.88
C ASN A 17 -36.22 -29.79 -12.99
N PRO A 18 -37.10 -29.76 -14.00
CA PRO A 18 -37.93 -28.58 -14.31
C PRO A 18 -38.88 -28.14 -13.19
N THR A 19 -39.23 -29.04 -12.28
CA THR A 19 -40.13 -28.77 -11.15
C THR A 19 -39.47 -28.01 -10.00
N ASP A 20 -38.13 -28.06 -9.85
CA ASP A 20 -37.40 -27.32 -8.81
C ASP A 20 -37.00 -25.91 -9.25
N VAL A 21 -36.90 -25.67 -10.57
CA VAL A 21 -36.47 -24.39 -11.15
C VAL A 21 -37.54 -23.31 -10.96
N ALA A 22 -38.83 -23.64 -11.12
CA ALA A 22 -39.90 -22.65 -10.97
C ALA A 22 -40.02 -22.12 -9.52
N ALA A 23 -39.82 -22.99 -8.52
CA ALA A 23 -39.91 -22.60 -7.11
C ALA A 23 -38.68 -21.81 -6.63
N GLN A 24 -37.48 -22.16 -7.09
CA GLN A 24 -36.25 -21.49 -6.67
C GLN A 24 -36.02 -20.14 -7.38
N THR A 25 -36.48 -20.00 -8.64
CA THR A 25 -36.36 -18.74 -9.39
C THR A 25 -37.25 -17.65 -8.77
N THR A 26 -38.47 -17.98 -8.34
CA THR A 26 -39.39 -17.00 -7.72
C THR A 26 -38.92 -16.51 -6.34
N VAL A 27 -38.18 -17.34 -5.59
CA VAL A 27 -37.61 -16.93 -4.29
C VAL A 27 -36.37 -16.08 -4.48
N ALA A 28 -35.48 -16.45 -5.41
CA ALA A 28 -34.27 -15.68 -5.72
C ALA A 28 -34.58 -14.31 -6.36
N GLU A 29 -35.58 -14.22 -7.25
CA GLU A 29 -36.03 -12.94 -7.81
C GLU A 29 -36.66 -12.04 -6.75
N LYS A 30 -37.49 -12.59 -5.86
CA LYS A 30 -38.10 -11.82 -4.76
C LYS A 30 -37.09 -11.37 -3.71
N GLU A 31 -36.07 -12.18 -3.40
CA GLU A 31 -35.00 -11.78 -2.49
C GLU A 31 -34.04 -10.77 -3.12
N ALA A 32 -33.70 -10.91 -4.41
CA ALA A 32 -32.91 -9.93 -5.15
C ALA A 32 -33.63 -8.58 -5.28
N GLU A 33 -34.94 -8.56 -5.54
CA GLU A 33 -35.75 -7.32 -5.55
C GLU A 33 -35.88 -6.69 -4.15
N LYS A 34 -35.96 -7.50 -3.08
CA LYS A 34 -35.97 -7.00 -1.70
C LYS A 34 -34.63 -6.41 -1.27
N PHE A 35 -33.52 -7.02 -1.68
CA PHE A 35 -32.17 -6.57 -1.33
C PHE A 35 -31.73 -5.36 -2.17
N ALA A 36 -32.20 -5.25 -3.42
CA ALA A 36 -31.84 -4.16 -4.32
C ALA A 36 -32.65 -2.86 -4.14
N SER A 37 -33.83 -2.89 -3.51
CA SER A 37 -34.78 -1.75 -3.60
C SER A 37 -34.82 -0.78 -2.42
N SER A 38 -34.31 -1.13 -1.22
CA SER A 38 -34.31 -0.22 -0.05
C SER A 38 -33.03 0.61 0.05
N ASP A 39 -31.88 -0.08 0.10
CA ASP A 39 -30.63 0.56 0.52
C ASP A 39 -29.93 1.24 -0.64
N THR A 40 -30.02 0.66 -1.85
CA THR A 40 -29.57 1.30 -3.09
C THR A 40 -30.39 2.54 -3.41
N LYS A 41 -31.70 2.52 -3.13
CA LYS A 41 -32.58 3.66 -3.35
C LYS A 41 -32.28 4.81 -2.38
N LYS A 42 -32.14 4.51 -1.09
CA LYS A 42 -31.72 5.51 -0.08
C LYS A 42 -30.33 6.07 -0.35
N ALA A 43 -29.38 5.24 -0.78
CA ALA A 43 -28.04 5.69 -1.14
C ALA A 43 -28.06 6.59 -2.39
N THR A 44 -28.88 6.26 -3.39
CA THR A 44 -29.05 7.08 -4.60
C THR A 44 -29.72 8.42 -4.28
N GLU A 45 -30.80 8.41 -3.51
CA GLU A 45 -31.50 9.63 -3.05
C GLU A 45 -30.57 10.52 -2.20
N SER A 46 -29.72 9.92 -1.35
CA SER A 46 -28.71 10.65 -0.59
C SER A 46 -27.64 11.29 -1.49
N ALA A 47 -27.14 10.55 -2.48
CA ALA A 47 -26.13 11.05 -3.41
C ALA A 47 -26.69 12.16 -4.32
N GLU A 48 -27.94 12.03 -4.79
CA GLU A 48 -28.63 13.05 -5.57
C GLU A 48 -28.83 14.33 -4.75
N ARG A 49 -29.22 14.20 -3.47
CA ARG A 49 -29.36 15.33 -2.55
C ARG A 49 -28.03 16.06 -2.32
N GLU A 50 -26.94 15.33 -2.08
CA GLU A 50 -25.61 15.92 -1.90
C GLU A 50 -25.12 16.64 -3.17
N SER A 51 -25.33 16.03 -4.34
CA SER A 51 -25.05 16.64 -5.64
C SER A 51 -25.84 17.95 -5.82
N PHE A 52 -27.10 17.97 -5.40
CA PHE A 52 -27.97 19.15 -5.48
C PHE A 52 -27.49 20.29 -4.56
N VAL A 53 -27.09 19.97 -3.33
CA VAL A 53 -26.52 20.93 -2.37
C VAL A 53 -25.22 21.56 -2.91
N LEU A 54 -24.36 20.76 -3.54
CA LEU A 54 -23.14 21.25 -4.17
C LEU A 54 -23.43 22.20 -5.34
N LYS A 55 -24.40 21.87 -6.21
CA LYS A 55 -24.83 22.75 -7.30
C LYS A 55 -25.35 24.09 -6.79
N LEU A 56 -26.16 24.08 -5.73
CA LEU A 56 -26.67 25.31 -5.10
C LEU A 56 -25.53 26.17 -4.52
N ARG A 57 -24.55 25.56 -3.85
CA ARG A 57 -23.40 26.28 -3.30
C ARG A 57 -22.55 26.95 -4.38
N LEU A 58 -22.30 26.23 -5.48
CA LEU A 58 -21.58 26.78 -6.65
C LEU A 58 -22.36 27.92 -7.32
N ALA A 59 -23.68 27.79 -7.45
CA ALA A 59 -24.53 28.83 -8.00
C ALA A 59 -24.50 30.11 -7.17
N ARG A 60 -24.54 30.01 -5.83
CA ARG A 60 -24.43 31.16 -4.90
C ARG A 60 -23.09 31.85 -5.03
N LEU A 61 -21.98 31.09 -4.99
CA LEU A 61 -20.63 31.63 -5.19
C LEU A 61 -20.48 32.38 -6.52
N ARG A 62 -21.07 31.84 -7.58
CA ARG A 62 -21.05 32.49 -8.90
C ARG A 62 -21.86 33.79 -8.93
N ALA A 63 -23.03 33.82 -8.28
CA ALA A 63 -23.83 35.03 -8.15
C ALA A 63 -23.11 36.11 -7.33
N GLU A 64 -22.43 35.72 -6.24
CA GLU A 64 -21.59 36.62 -5.43
C GLU A 64 -20.43 37.18 -6.24
N THR A 65 -19.76 36.34 -7.03
CA THR A 65 -18.59 36.73 -7.84
C THR A 65 -18.94 37.74 -8.93
N PHE A 66 -20.13 37.60 -9.55
CA PHE A 66 -20.58 38.57 -10.54
C PHE A 66 -20.77 39.97 -9.93
N GLY A 67 -21.16 40.09 -8.67
CA GLY A 67 -21.47 41.38 -8.04
C GLY A 67 -22.76 41.99 -8.61
N ARG A 68 -23.42 42.84 -7.81
CA ARG A 68 -24.80 43.32 -8.11
C ARG A 68 -24.95 44.11 -9.41
N ASN A 69 -23.86 44.71 -9.90
CA ASN A 69 -23.87 45.57 -11.09
C ASN A 69 -23.56 44.79 -12.39
N HIS A 70 -23.27 43.49 -12.31
CA HIS A 70 -22.89 42.71 -13.48
C HIS A 70 -24.13 42.23 -14.26
N PRO A 71 -24.13 42.30 -15.61
CA PRO A 71 -25.31 41.98 -16.42
C PRO A 71 -25.91 40.58 -16.21
N GLN A 72 -25.10 39.62 -15.72
CA GLN A 72 -25.52 38.24 -15.46
C GLN A 72 -25.96 37.98 -14.01
N TYR A 73 -25.90 38.98 -13.11
CA TYR A 73 -26.22 38.81 -11.70
C TYR A 73 -27.67 38.34 -11.49
N GLU A 74 -28.65 38.97 -12.16
CA GLU A 74 -30.07 38.59 -12.06
C GLU A 74 -30.33 37.16 -12.57
N GLN A 75 -29.64 36.75 -13.63
CA GLN A 75 -29.75 35.39 -14.16
C GLN A 75 -29.17 34.36 -13.19
N ALA A 76 -28.04 34.67 -12.55
CA ALA A 76 -27.43 33.81 -11.54
C ALA A 76 -28.30 33.72 -10.27
N GLN A 77 -28.90 34.83 -9.82
CA GLN A 77 -29.83 34.86 -8.69
C GLN A 77 -31.13 34.10 -8.98
N LYS A 78 -31.66 34.19 -10.20
CA LYS A 78 -32.79 33.36 -10.64
C LYS A 78 -32.45 31.87 -10.54
N TYR A 79 -31.27 31.46 -11.03
CA TYR A 79 -30.83 30.07 -10.97
C TYR A 79 -30.67 29.55 -9.53
N VAL A 80 -30.18 30.40 -8.61
CA VAL A 80 -30.12 30.08 -7.17
C VAL A 80 -31.52 29.83 -6.61
N ARG A 81 -32.48 30.72 -6.88
CA ARG A 81 -33.88 30.57 -6.41
C ARG A 81 -34.55 29.32 -6.96
N ASP A 82 -34.31 28.99 -8.23
CA ASP A 82 -34.86 27.78 -8.85
C ASP A 82 -34.32 26.50 -8.18
N LEU A 83 -33.04 26.48 -7.81
CA LEU A 83 -32.44 25.38 -7.04
C LEU A 83 -32.96 25.33 -5.60
N GLU A 84 -33.13 26.46 -4.92
CA GLU A 84 -33.68 26.50 -3.55
C GLU A 84 -35.11 25.94 -3.51
N SER A 85 -35.95 26.29 -4.48
CA SER A 85 -37.31 25.76 -4.62
C SER A 85 -37.32 24.24 -4.81
N GLN A 86 -36.45 23.72 -5.68
CA GLN A 86 -36.31 22.27 -5.91
C GLN A 86 -35.83 21.52 -4.65
N LEU A 87 -34.94 22.12 -3.85
CA LEU A 87 -34.46 21.51 -2.61
C LEU A 87 -35.55 21.47 -1.53
N GLN A 88 -36.43 22.48 -1.49
CA GLN A 88 -37.53 22.54 -0.53
C GLN A 88 -38.59 21.46 -0.81
N ILE A 89 -38.91 21.21 -2.08
CA ILE A 89 -39.80 20.13 -2.52
C ILE A 89 -39.24 18.75 -2.12
N ALA A 90 -37.91 18.57 -2.17
CA ALA A 90 -37.25 17.31 -1.81
C ALA A 90 -37.14 17.06 -0.28
N SER A 91 -37.60 18.00 0.56
CA SER A 91 -37.44 17.94 2.03
C SER A 91 -38.71 17.57 2.81
N GLU A 92 -39.84 17.34 2.13
CA GLU A 92 -41.06 16.82 2.78
C GLU A 92 -40.91 15.33 3.11
N PRO A 93 -41.19 14.90 4.36
CA PRO A 93 -41.00 13.51 4.78
C PRO A 93 -42.04 12.58 4.13
N PRO A 94 -41.65 11.37 3.69
CA PRO A 94 -42.61 10.40 3.19
C PRO A 94 -43.51 9.90 4.33
N VAL A 95 -44.82 9.85 4.06
CA VAL A 95 -45.84 9.28 4.95
C VAL A 95 -45.52 7.79 5.19
N GLN A 96 -45.12 7.43 6.41
CA GLN A 96 -44.80 6.06 6.78
C GLN A 96 -46.02 5.35 7.37
N SER A 97 -46.46 4.27 6.72
CA SER A 97 -47.32 3.23 7.30
C SER A 97 -46.42 2.10 7.83
N ALA A 98 -46.49 1.81 9.13
CA ALA A 98 -45.69 0.78 9.78
C ALA A 98 -46.44 -0.56 9.86
N GLU A 99 -45.77 -1.66 9.49
CA GLU A 99 -46.05 -3.01 10.00
C GLU A 99 -44.78 -3.60 10.65
N PRO A 100 -44.92 -4.44 11.69
CA PRO A 100 -43.79 -4.97 12.44
C PRO A 100 -43.21 -6.23 11.80
N ILE A 101 -41.88 -6.32 11.73
CA ILE A 101 -41.15 -7.53 11.30
C ILE A 101 -40.52 -8.21 12.51
N ASP A 102 -40.82 -9.49 12.65
CA ASP A 102 -40.35 -10.43 13.67
C ASP A 102 -38.88 -10.80 13.46
N ALA A 103 -38.12 -10.86 14.56
CA ALA A 103 -36.68 -11.09 14.57
C ALA A 103 -36.36 -12.44 15.21
N SER A 104 -36.24 -13.49 14.38
CA SER A 104 -35.54 -14.72 14.75
C SER A 104 -34.56 -15.12 13.65
N THR A 105 -33.25 -14.97 13.92
CA THR A 105 -32.20 -15.49 13.04
C THR A 105 -31.13 -16.28 13.78
N ASN A 106 -30.71 -17.32 13.06
CA ASN A 106 -29.86 -18.43 13.42
C ASN A 106 -28.45 -18.04 13.87
N ARG A 107 -28.00 -18.65 14.97
CA ARG A 107 -26.64 -18.53 15.50
C ARG A 107 -25.82 -19.76 15.06
N VAL A 108 -25.05 -19.62 13.98
CA VAL A 108 -24.05 -20.62 13.59
C VAL A 108 -22.82 -20.43 14.49
N THR A 109 -22.59 -21.37 15.40
CA THR A 109 -21.43 -21.40 16.29
C THR A 109 -20.30 -22.18 15.61
N SER A 110 -19.27 -21.48 15.13
CA SER A 110 -18.03 -22.12 14.70
C SER A 110 -17.24 -22.57 15.93
N LYS A 111 -17.16 -23.88 16.15
CA LYS A 111 -16.28 -24.51 17.14
C LYS A 111 -14.83 -24.35 16.71
N PHE A 112 -14.10 -23.41 17.29
CA PHE A 112 -12.63 -23.42 17.25
C PHE A 112 -12.13 -24.38 18.33
N ALA A 113 -11.29 -25.33 17.93
CA ALA A 113 -10.70 -26.35 18.79
C ALA A 113 -9.82 -25.71 19.88
N ALA A 114 -9.77 -26.35 21.04
CA ALA A 114 -9.00 -25.94 22.20
C ALA A 114 -7.53 -25.65 21.84
N THR A 115 -7.07 -24.45 22.19
CA THR A 115 -5.69 -23.97 22.03
C THR A 115 -4.75 -24.90 22.78
N LYS A 116 -3.82 -25.55 22.06
CA LYS A 116 -2.66 -26.20 22.68
C LYS A 116 -1.88 -25.14 23.49
N PRO A 117 -1.24 -25.53 24.62
CA PRO A 117 -0.44 -24.60 25.41
C PRO A 117 0.62 -23.93 24.53
N LYS A 118 0.72 -22.60 24.62
CA LYS A 118 1.71 -21.78 23.92
C LYS A 118 3.10 -22.30 24.26
N GLN A 119 3.80 -22.86 23.29
CA GLN A 119 5.22 -23.14 23.46
C GLN A 119 5.95 -21.83 23.21
N ASP A 120 6.46 -21.21 24.27
CA ASP A 120 7.20 -19.95 24.17
C ASP A 120 8.45 -20.18 23.32
N VAL A 121 8.41 -19.70 22.07
CA VAL A 121 9.57 -19.71 21.18
C VAL A 121 10.51 -18.63 21.66
N LYS A 122 11.59 -19.03 22.35
CA LYS A 122 12.66 -18.11 22.71
C LYS A 122 13.54 -17.85 21.49
N ILE A 123 13.36 -16.68 20.87
CA ILE A 123 14.33 -16.10 19.97
C ILE A 123 15.34 -15.34 20.85
N ALA A 124 16.62 -15.67 20.72
CA ALA A 124 17.66 -15.10 21.60
C ALA A 124 18.02 -13.64 21.27
N LYS A 125 17.55 -13.14 20.13
CA LYS A 125 17.80 -11.79 19.61
C LYS A 125 16.73 -10.82 20.12
N SER A 126 17.12 -9.58 20.37
CA SER A 126 16.16 -8.52 20.70
C SER A 126 15.40 -8.06 19.45
N VAL A 127 14.21 -7.49 19.63
CA VAL A 127 13.47 -6.88 18.52
C VAL A 127 14.10 -5.54 18.16
N VAL A 128 14.22 -5.25 16.85
CA VAL A 128 14.70 -3.95 16.36
C VAL A 128 13.84 -2.80 16.91
N THR A 129 14.48 -1.70 17.30
CA THR A 129 13.80 -0.47 17.75
C THR A 129 14.36 0.73 16.99
N SER A 130 13.75 1.91 17.11
CA SER A 130 14.29 3.15 16.52
C SER A 130 15.73 3.46 16.92
N ASP A 131 16.14 3.07 18.14
CA ASP A 131 17.47 3.36 18.68
C ASP A 131 18.55 2.42 18.12
N SER A 132 18.13 1.33 17.46
CA SER A 132 19.03 0.38 16.82
C SER A 132 19.70 0.93 15.57
N PHE A 133 19.26 2.07 15.03
CA PHE A 133 19.72 2.60 13.74
C PHE A 133 20.78 3.68 13.93
N GLN A 134 21.99 3.42 13.43
CA GLN A 134 23.08 4.40 13.42
C GLN A 134 23.44 4.79 11.98
N ILE A 135 23.37 6.09 11.67
CA ILE A 135 23.80 6.59 10.35
C ILE A 135 25.30 6.36 10.20
N VAL A 136 25.68 5.69 9.11
CA VAL A 136 27.08 5.53 8.68
C VAL A 136 27.47 6.63 7.69
N GLY A 137 26.52 7.03 6.84
CA GLY A 137 26.71 8.07 5.83
C GLY A 137 25.76 7.89 4.64
N GLY A 138 26.14 8.38 3.46
CA GLY A 138 25.41 8.08 2.24
C GLY A 138 25.92 8.78 0.98
N TRP A 139 25.03 8.84 -0.01
CA TRP A 139 25.28 9.47 -1.31
C TRP A 139 24.09 10.31 -1.76
N GLN A 140 24.38 11.38 -2.48
CA GLN A 140 23.38 12.08 -3.27
C GLN A 140 23.05 11.25 -4.51
N LEU A 141 21.79 11.22 -4.89
CA LEU A 141 21.36 10.66 -6.17
C LEU A 141 21.43 11.77 -7.23
N PRO A 142 21.92 11.46 -8.44
CA PRO A 142 22.12 12.47 -9.48
C PRO A 142 20.78 13.08 -9.90
N SER A 143 20.77 14.40 -10.10
CA SER A 143 19.62 15.15 -10.60
C SER A 143 19.33 14.94 -12.10
N GLN A 144 19.92 13.93 -12.74
CA GLN A 144 19.76 13.75 -14.18
C GLN A 144 18.66 12.73 -14.50
N GLY A 145 17.47 13.24 -14.79
CA GLY A 145 16.54 12.55 -15.69
C GLY A 145 17.12 12.59 -17.10
N ALA A 146 17.40 11.43 -17.70
CA ALA A 146 17.78 11.35 -19.10
C ALA A 146 16.63 11.90 -19.96
N GLY A 147 16.74 13.14 -20.44
CA GLY A 147 15.74 13.79 -21.29
C GLY A 147 14.89 14.89 -20.63
N GLY A 148 15.35 15.49 -19.51
CA GLY A 148 14.76 16.74 -18.99
C GLY A 148 13.41 16.60 -18.28
N LYS A 149 13.01 15.38 -17.89
CA LYS A 149 11.87 15.14 -17.00
C LYS A 149 12.34 15.14 -15.54
N GLY A 150 11.50 15.64 -14.63
CA GLY A 150 11.86 16.05 -13.26
C GLY A 150 12.43 14.96 -12.33
N LEU A 151 13.03 15.39 -11.21
CA LEU A 151 13.90 14.62 -10.31
C LEU A 151 13.20 13.59 -9.39
N GLY A 152 11.96 13.20 -9.71
CA GLY A 152 11.21 12.31 -8.86
C GLY A 152 11.65 10.86 -9.06
N TYR A 153 12.28 10.24 -8.08
CA TYR A 153 12.33 8.77 -7.99
C TYR A 153 10.99 8.24 -7.50
N SER A 154 10.51 7.11 -8.04
CA SER A 154 9.24 6.53 -7.62
C SER A 154 9.35 5.78 -6.31
N ARG A 155 8.21 5.63 -5.65
CA ARG A 155 8.05 4.77 -4.47
C ARG A 155 8.24 3.32 -4.90
N GLY A 156 8.85 2.53 -4.01
CA GLY A 156 8.63 1.08 -3.99
C GLY A 156 9.85 0.20 -4.20
N GLY A 157 11.09 0.70 -4.29
CA GLY A 157 12.20 -0.22 -4.44
C GLY A 157 13.55 0.45 -4.50
N LEU A 158 14.37 0.17 -3.49
CA LEU A 158 15.81 0.23 -3.58
C LEU A 158 16.30 -1.20 -3.60
N TYR A 159 17.17 -1.54 -4.54
CA TYR A 159 17.88 -2.80 -4.55
C TYR A 159 19.37 -2.50 -4.65
N VAL A 160 20.18 -3.23 -3.88
CA VAL A 160 21.63 -3.09 -3.86
C VAL A 160 22.23 -4.41 -4.32
N GLU A 161 23.12 -4.33 -5.30
CA GLU A 161 23.90 -5.46 -5.77
C GLU A 161 25.38 -5.26 -5.41
N HIS A 162 26.02 -6.34 -4.96
CA HIS A 162 27.43 -6.34 -4.60
C HIS A 162 28.32 -6.32 -5.84
N GLY A 163 29.22 -5.34 -5.88
CA GLY A 163 30.36 -5.32 -6.79
C GLY A 163 31.62 -5.92 -6.15
N VAL A 164 32.77 -5.67 -6.75
CA VAL A 164 34.05 -6.12 -6.20
C VAL A 164 34.46 -5.22 -5.02
N GLY A 165 34.64 -5.80 -3.84
CA GLY A 165 35.11 -5.09 -2.65
C GLY A 165 34.06 -4.13 -2.09
N SER A 166 34.38 -2.83 -2.08
CA SER A 166 33.50 -1.77 -1.54
C SER A 166 32.46 -1.24 -2.52
N GLU A 167 32.50 -1.69 -3.78
CA GLU A 167 31.62 -1.21 -4.83
C GLU A 167 30.22 -1.81 -4.72
N ARG A 168 29.19 -0.98 -4.90
CA ARG A 168 27.79 -1.39 -4.89
C ARG A 168 27.10 -0.78 -6.11
N SER A 169 26.15 -1.53 -6.69
CA SER A 169 25.23 -1.01 -7.69
C SER A 169 23.86 -0.79 -7.05
N LEU A 170 23.41 0.47 -7.03
CA LEU A 170 22.10 0.88 -6.56
C LEU A 170 21.13 0.89 -7.73
N PHE A 171 20.01 0.19 -7.56
CA PHE A 171 18.91 0.18 -8.51
C PHE A 171 17.73 0.93 -7.91
N THR A 172 17.28 1.97 -8.59
CA THR A 172 16.18 2.82 -8.14
C THR A 172 15.34 3.27 -9.34
N PHE A 173 14.02 3.22 -9.18
CA PHE A 173 13.11 3.64 -10.25
C PHE A 173 12.99 5.16 -10.30
N GLY A 174 13.02 5.69 -11.53
CA GLY A 174 12.71 7.09 -11.81
C GLY A 174 11.22 7.38 -11.62
N HIS A 175 10.75 8.50 -12.17
CA HIS A 175 9.38 8.93 -11.96
C HIS A 175 8.38 7.87 -12.42
N GLN A 176 7.21 7.76 -11.77
CA GLN A 176 6.17 6.77 -12.09
C GLN A 176 5.63 6.80 -13.53
N GLN A 177 6.07 7.77 -14.35
CA GLN A 177 5.71 7.92 -15.76
C GLN A 177 6.89 7.72 -16.72
N SER A 178 8.13 7.59 -16.23
CA SER A 178 9.30 7.42 -17.11
C SER A 178 9.54 5.97 -17.50
N SER A 179 9.02 5.01 -16.73
CA SER A 179 9.33 3.58 -16.85
C SER A 179 10.84 3.35 -17.00
N GLU A 180 11.61 3.99 -16.10
CA GLU A 180 13.06 3.96 -16.06
C GLU A 180 13.54 3.42 -14.71
N CYS A 181 14.53 2.52 -14.74
CA CYS A 181 15.32 2.17 -13.57
C CYS A 181 16.75 2.68 -13.79
N HIS A 182 17.20 3.52 -12.86
CA HIS A 182 18.57 4.02 -12.83
C HIS A 182 19.44 3.00 -12.09
N VAL A 183 20.56 2.64 -12.71
CA VAL A 183 21.62 1.87 -12.07
C VAL A 183 22.77 2.83 -11.79
N LEU A 184 23.10 2.95 -10.51
CA LEU A 184 24.08 3.90 -10.01
C LEU A 184 25.19 3.13 -9.29
N GLU A 185 26.43 3.49 -9.57
CA GLU A 185 27.61 2.96 -8.90
C GLU A 185 27.94 3.85 -7.68
N VAL A 186 28.20 3.20 -6.55
CA VAL A 186 28.68 3.83 -5.31
C VAL A 186 29.76 2.98 -4.66
N SER A 187 30.64 3.61 -3.87
CA SER A 187 31.69 2.92 -3.11
C SER A 187 31.59 3.23 -1.63
N LEU A 188 31.57 2.19 -0.78
CA LEU A 188 31.58 2.35 0.69
C LEU A 188 32.84 3.09 1.21
N LYS A 189 33.93 3.14 0.42
CA LYS A 189 35.13 3.92 0.75
C LYS A 189 34.94 5.42 0.56
N GLU A 190 34.00 5.79 -0.29
CA GLU A 190 33.65 7.16 -0.64
C GLU A 190 32.25 7.47 -0.11
N ILE A 191 31.94 7.06 1.11
CA ILE A 191 30.64 7.38 1.72
C ILE A 191 30.71 8.77 2.37
N GLY A 192 29.70 9.62 2.12
CA GLY A 192 29.61 10.92 2.77
C GLY A 192 29.17 10.76 4.22
N THR A 193 29.96 11.24 5.19
CA THR A 193 29.72 11.00 6.62
C THR A 193 29.23 12.24 7.38
N ASP A 194 29.32 13.44 6.80
CA ASP A 194 28.82 14.66 7.43
C ASP A 194 27.30 14.70 7.36
N THR A 195 26.64 14.34 8.46
CA THR A 195 25.18 14.33 8.56
C THR A 195 24.57 15.73 8.67
N ASN A 196 25.38 16.76 8.93
CA ASN A 196 24.91 18.16 8.98
C ASN A 196 24.81 18.77 7.58
N ASP A 197 25.65 18.33 6.63
CA ASP A 197 25.65 18.80 5.25
C ASP A 197 25.69 17.64 4.26
N ARG A 198 24.52 17.05 4.01
CA ARG A 198 24.38 16.01 2.99
C ARG A 198 24.59 16.50 1.56
N LEU A 199 24.57 17.81 1.32
CA LEU A 199 24.88 18.36 -0.02
C LEU A 199 26.37 18.27 -0.31
N ALA A 200 27.20 18.07 0.71
CA ALA A 200 28.61 17.73 0.57
C ALA A 200 28.86 16.23 0.33
N TRP A 201 27.82 15.38 0.40
CA TRP A 201 28.00 13.95 0.15
C TRP A 201 28.37 13.67 -1.31
N PRO A 202 29.11 12.60 -1.59
CA PRO A 202 29.43 12.20 -2.95
C PRO A 202 28.16 11.87 -3.73
N VAL A 203 28.18 12.19 -5.02
CA VAL A 203 27.08 11.91 -5.95
C VAL A 203 27.26 10.52 -6.54
N ALA A 204 26.24 9.67 -6.41
CA ALA A 204 26.22 8.35 -7.00
C ALA A 204 26.36 8.44 -8.52
N LYS A 205 27.25 7.63 -9.10
CA LYS A 205 27.63 7.73 -10.51
C LYS A 205 26.65 6.94 -11.37
N PRO A 206 25.90 7.56 -12.31
CA PRO A 206 25.07 6.80 -13.23
C PRO A 206 25.92 5.90 -14.13
N ILE A 207 25.60 4.60 -14.16
CA ILE A 207 26.30 3.64 -15.03
C ILE A 207 25.39 3.03 -16.09
N LYS A 208 24.08 2.90 -15.82
CA LYS A 208 23.13 2.29 -16.75
C LYS A 208 21.72 2.83 -16.51
N LEU A 209 20.92 2.88 -17.58
CA LEU A 209 19.49 3.22 -17.54
C LEU A 209 18.70 2.11 -18.21
N LEU A 210 17.83 1.44 -17.46
CA LEU A 210 16.96 0.37 -17.93
C LEU A 210 15.60 0.97 -18.32
N LYS A 211 15.22 0.89 -19.61
CA LYS A 211 14.02 1.57 -20.16
C LYS A 211 12.91 0.60 -20.58
N GLY A 212 11.66 0.98 -20.31
CA GLY A 212 10.49 0.62 -21.13
C GLY A 212 9.99 -0.83 -21.06
N SER A 213 10.60 -1.68 -20.24
CA SER A 213 10.42 -3.15 -20.25
C SER A 213 10.27 -3.71 -18.84
N HIS A 214 9.79 -2.91 -17.91
CA HIS A 214 9.45 -3.38 -16.55
C HIS A 214 8.06 -2.91 -16.13
N THR A 215 7.26 -2.40 -17.07
CA THR A 215 5.88 -2.04 -16.79
C THR A 215 5.05 -3.28 -16.49
N ILE A 216 4.14 -3.14 -15.54
CA ILE A 216 3.24 -4.19 -15.10
C ILE A 216 1.85 -3.70 -15.43
N ALA A 217 1.33 -4.22 -16.56
CA ALA A 217 0.03 -3.87 -17.12
C ALA A 217 -0.18 -2.35 -17.16
N ASP A 218 0.70 -1.68 -17.92
CA ASP A 218 0.75 -0.23 -18.16
C ASP A 218 1.07 0.64 -16.93
N ASN A 219 1.36 0.03 -15.78
CA ASN A 219 1.84 0.75 -14.60
C ASN A 219 3.34 0.60 -14.45
N ASN A 220 3.97 1.61 -13.85
CA ASN A 220 5.36 1.48 -13.44
C ASN A 220 5.52 0.44 -12.32
N PRO A 221 6.64 -0.27 -12.30
CA PRO A 221 6.99 -1.13 -11.20
C PRO A 221 7.21 -0.28 -9.96
N TYR A 222 6.88 -0.88 -8.84
CA TYR A 222 7.22 -0.37 -7.52
C TYR A 222 8.61 -0.88 -7.15
N SER A 223 8.82 -2.21 -7.18
CA SER A 223 10.07 -2.83 -6.72
C SER A 223 10.74 -3.66 -7.79
N LEU A 224 12.06 -3.82 -7.66
CA LEU A 224 12.86 -4.81 -8.37
C LEU A 224 13.81 -5.53 -7.41
N CYS A 225 14.15 -6.78 -7.73
CA CYS A 225 15.29 -7.47 -7.15
C CYS A 225 15.88 -8.40 -8.21
N ARG A 226 17.06 -8.94 -7.96
CA ARG A 226 17.66 -9.97 -8.81
C ARG A 226 17.89 -11.25 -7.99
N PRO A 227 17.04 -12.29 -8.16
CA PRO A 227 17.18 -13.54 -7.41
C PRO A 227 18.50 -14.27 -7.65
N ASN A 228 19.06 -14.18 -8.86
CA ASN A 228 20.33 -14.79 -9.23
C ASN A 228 21.26 -13.74 -9.84
N PRO A 229 22.48 -13.52 -9.32
CA PRO A 229 23.44 -12.59 -9.91
C PRO A 229 23.63 -12.86 -11.42
N GLY A 230 23.52 -11.81 -12.24
CA GLY A 230 23.57 -11.91 -13.71
C GLY A 230 22.32 -12.47 -14.39
N GLY A 231 21.30 -12.86 -13.63
CA GLY A 231 20.00 -13.32 -14.13
C GLY A 231 19.01 -12.18 -14.41
N ALA A 232 17.78 -12.58 -14.74
CA ALA A 232 16.67 -11.65 -14.94
C ALA A 232 16.28 -10.97 -13.62
N PHE A 233 15.80 -9.72 -13.72
CA PHE A 233 15.20 -9.02 -12.60
C PHE A 233 13.80 -9.56 -12.36
N LEU A 234 13.40 -9.64 -11.10
CA LEU A 234 12.01 -9.75 -10.73
C LEU A 234 11.49 -8.36 -10.39
N THR A 235 10.34 -7.99 -10.93
CA THR A 235 9.71 -6.70 -10.67
C THR A 235 8.30 -6.88 -10.13
N THR A 236 7.85 -5.94 -9.30
CA THR A 236 6.45 -5.87 -8.83
C THR A 236 5.85 -4.53 -9.21
N GLY A 237 4.53 -4.47 -9.33
CA GLY A 237 3.80 -3.26 -9.69
C GLY A 237 2.47 -3.21 -8.99
N ARG A 238 1.93 -1.99 -8.87
CA ARG A 238 0.58 -1.76 -8.35
C ARG A 238 -0.17 -0.87 -9.33
N VAL A 239 -1.42 -1.19 -9.54
CA VAL A 239 -2.35 -0.37 -10.30
C VAL A 239 -2.91 0.69 -9.37
N TYR A 240 -2.78 1.95 -9.76
CA TYR A 240 -3.17 3.11 -8.94
C TYR A 240 -4.68 3.16 -8.62
N TYR A 241 -5.52 2.54 -9.48
CA TYR A 241 -6.97 2.47 -9.35
C TYR A 241 -7.52 1.08 -9.67
N ALA A 242 -6.96 0.00 -9.11
CA ALA A 242 -7.66 -1.29 -9.24
C ALA A 242 -9.02 -1.16 -8.55
N THR A 243 -10.09 -1.19 -9.33
CA THR A 243 -11.45 -0.88 -8.87
C THR A 243 -12.16 -2.06 -8.23
N ASP A 244 -11.55 -3.26 -8.21
CA ASP A 244 -12.08 -4.44 -7.50
C ASP A 244 -10.95 -5.50 -7.29
N PRO A 245 -10.71 -6.02 -6.07
CA PRO A 245 -9.82 -7.15 -5.82
C PRO A 245 -10.22 -8.42 -6.59
N GLY A 246 -11.46 -8.51 -7.07
CA GLY A 246 -11.96 -9.61 -7.89
C GLY A 246 -11.70 -9.48 -9.39
N ASN A 247 -11.47 -8.26 -9.92
CA ASN A 247 -11.36 -8.02 -11.36
C ASN A 247 -9.94 -7.80 -11.88
N TRP A 248 -8.94 -7.63 -11.00
CA TRP A 248 -7.55 -7.71 -11.44
C TRP A 248 -7.17 -9.17 -11.72
N ILE A 249 -7.14 -9.51 -13.01
CA ILE A 249 -6.78 -10.84 -13.50
C ILE A 249 -5.32 -10.87 -13.99
N GLY A 250 -4.64 -9.73 -13.98
CA GLY A 250 -3.26 -9.59 -14.47
C GLY A 250 -2.20 -10.05 -13.46
N PRO A 251 -1.01 -10.45 -13.93
CA PRO A 251 0.16 -10.58 -13.08
C PRO A 251 0.52 -9.19 -12.52
N TRP A 252 0.77 -9.08 -11.21
CA TRP A 252 1.38 -7.89 -10.60
C TRP A 252 2.88 -8.07 -10.34
N MET A 253 3.45 -9.19 -10.83
CA MET A 253 4.86 -9.53 -10.82
C MET A 253 5.32 -9.96 -12.22
N ASN A 254 6.50 -9.51 -12.63
CA ASN A 254 7.10 -9.87 -13.92
C ASN A 254 8.58 -10.23 -13.73
N TRP A 255 9.07 -11.17 -14.54
CA TRP A 255 10.49 -11.22 -14.86
C TRP A 255 10.82 -10.15 -15.89
N PHE A 256 11.95 -9.50 -15.74
CA PHE A 256 12.53 -8.57 -16.68
C PHE A 256 13.95 -9.04 -17.05
N ASP A 257 14.09 -9.55 -18.26
CA ASP A 257 15.39 -9.91 -18.84
C ASP A 257 16.00 -8.67 -19.50
N GLU A 258 17.07 -8.15 -18.90
CA GLU A 258 17.77 -6.97 -19.40
C GLU A 258 18.52 -7.20 -20.70
N THR A 259 18.88 -8.44 -21.03
CA THR A 259 19.65 -8.79 -22.23
C THR A 259 18.77 -8.68 -23.47
N ASN A 260 17.55 -9.21 -23.37
CA ASN A 260 16.59 -9.23 -24.47
C ASN A 260 15.52 -8.13 -24.36
N ASN A 261 15.57 -7.33 -23.29
CA ASN A 261 14.60 -6.30 -22.97
C ASN A 261 13.15 -6.84 -22.90
N MET A 262 12.97 -8.04 -22.36
CA MET A 262 11.69 -8.75 -22.36
C MET A 262 11.09 -8.87 -20.96
N THR A 263 9.77 -8.63 -20.85
CA THR A 263 8.98 -8.96 -19.66
C THR A 263 8.29 -10.30 -19.80
N THR A 264 8.37 -11.15 -18.79
CA THR A 264 7.54 -12.35 -18.69
C THR A 264 6.68 -12.29 -17.43
N PRO A 265 5.35 -12.27 -17.56
CA PRO A 265 4.42 -12.48 -16.45
C PRO A 265 4.81 -13.61 -15.50
N MET A 266 4.83 -13.30 -14.20
CA MET A 266 4.89 -14.31 -13.15
C MET A 266 3.51 -14.40 -12.48
N ALA A 267 2.91 -15.59 -12.52
CA ALA A 267 1.71 -15.86 -11.73
C ALA A 267 2.10 -16.00 -10.25
N VAL A 268 1.23 -15.58 -9.34
CA VAL A 268 1.36 -15.91 -7.92
C VAL A 268 0.26 -16.91 -7.54
N GLU A 269 0.42 -17.64 -6.44
CA GLU A 269 -0.60 -18.54 -5.94
C GLU A 269 -1.94 -17.80 -5.71
N SER A 270 -3.07 -18.42 -6.10
CA SER A 270 -4.35 -17.72 -6.31
C SER A 270 -4.87 -16.92 -5.11
N HIS A 271 -4.61 -17.38 -3.88
CA HIS A 271 -5.04 -16.68 -2.68
C HIS A 271 -4.27 -15.37 -2.43
N VAL A 272 -3.03 -15.25 -2.92
CA VAL A 272 -2.20 -14.03 -2.88
C VAL A 272 -2.28 -13.25 -4.21
N ASN A 273 -2.41 -13.94 -5.33
CA ASN A 273 -2.37 -13.37 -6.68
C ASN A 273 -3.41 -12.27 -6.92
N ARG A 274 -4.56 -12.37 -6.27
CA ARG A 274 -5.64 -11.38 -6.37
C ARG A 274 -5.41 -10.11 -5.53
N ARG A 275 -4.27 -10.02 -4.85
CA ARG A 275 -4.01 -9.01 -3.81
C ARG A 275 -2.75 -8.22 -4.14
N GLN A 276 -2.86 -7.26 -5.07
CA GLN A 276 -1.79 -6.31 -5.39
C GLN A 276 -1.27 -5.48 -4.19
N VAL A 277 -1.92 -5.57 -3.02
CA VAL A 277 -1.41 -5.00 -1.76
C VAL A 277 -0.03 -5.54 -1.41
N PHE A 278 0.34 -6.75 -1.82
CA PHE A 278 1.68 -7.29 -1.60
C PHE A 278 2.73 -6.78 -2.60
N GLY A 279 2.31 -6.29 -3.76
CA GLY A 279 3.23 -5.79 -4.78
C GLY A 279 3.81 -4.47 -4.34
N GLY A 280 5.10 -4.42 -4.06
CA GLY A 280 5.77 -3.16 -3.73
C GLY A 280 7.11 -3.27 -3.03
N GLY A 281 7.58 -4.49 -2.75
CA GLY A 281 8.90 -4.67 -2.20
C GLY A 281 9.27 -6.13 -2.05
N PHE A 282 10.57 -6.38 -2.02
CA PHE A 282 11.16 -7.69 -1.81
C PHE A 282 12.14 -7.61 -0.64
N CYS A 283 12.25 -8.69 0.13
CA CYS A 283 13.36 -8.85 1.07
C CYS A 283 13.75 -10.32 1.18
N GLU A 284 14.97 -10.56 1.64
CA GLU A 284 15.37 -11.89 2.06
C GLU A 284 14.89 -12.14 3.50
N ILE A 285 14.34 -13.33 3.75
CA ILE A 285 13.97 -13.79 5.09
C ILE A 285 15.19 -14.49 5.72
N PRO A 286 15.53 -14.20 6.98
CA PRO A 286 16.68 -14.81 7.64
C PRO A 286 16.64 -16.32 7.61
N SER A 287 17.79 -16.94 7.29
CA SER A 287 17.90 -18.39 7.09
C SER A 287 17.42 -19.20 8.30
N TRP A 288 17.69 -18.72 9.53
CA TRP A 288 17.25 -19.40 10.76
C TRP A 288 15.73 -19.43 10.86
N TYR A 289 15.07 -18.31 10.55
CA TYR A 289 13.62 -18.17 10.62
C TYR A 289 12.95 -19.01 9.54
N ALA A 290 13.45 -18.90 8.30
CA ALA A 290 12.94 -19.65 7.17
C ALA A 290 13.00 -21.17 7.42
N LYS A 291 14.14 -21.67 7.88
CA LYS A 291 14.33 -23.10 8.19
C LYS A 291 13.39 -23.58 9.30
N GLN A 292 13.22 -22.78 10.35
CA GLN A 292 12.49 -23.21 11.54
C GLN A 292 10.97 -23.11 11.38
N PHE A 293 10.47 -22.08 10.69
CA PHE A 293 9.03 -21.77 10.67
C PHE A 293 8.39 -21.77 9.29
N LEU A 294 9.19 -21.68 8.22
CA LEU A 294 8.68 -21.52 6.86
C LEU A 294 9.13 -22.63 5.91
N GLU A 295 9.61 -23.76 6.43
CA GLU A 295 10.07 -24.92 5.64
C GLU A 295 11.16 -24.55 4.61
N GLY A 296 11.98 -23.55 4.91
CA GLY A 296 13.08 -23.09 4.06
C GLY A 296 12.72 -21.96 3.07
N ARG A 297 11.47 -21.48 3.05
CA ARG A 297 11.05 -20.34 2.21
C ARG A 297 11.74 -19.06 2.66
N LYS A 298 12.66 -18.55 1.84
CA LYS A 298 13.50 -17.38 2.14
C LYS A 298 13.13 -16.13 1.36
N PHE A 299 12.23 -16.20 0.39
CA PHE A 299 11.86 -15.06 -0.42
C PHE A 299 10.65 -14.35 0.20
N GLY A 300 10.85 -13.10 0.62
CA GLY A 300 9.82 -12.24 1.22
C GLY A 300 9.28 -11.26 0.21
N VAL A 301 7.95 -11.13 0.15
CA VAL A 301 7.26 -10.13 -0.67
C VAL A 301 6.22 -9.43 0.19
N GLY A 302 6.22 -8.11 0.12
CA GLY A 302 5.31 -7.34 0.95
C GLY A 302 5.29 -5.88 0.58
N PHE A 303 4.22 -5.21 1.01
CA PHE A 303 4.12 -3.76 0.95
C PHE A 303 2.97 -3.30 1.85
N GLY A 304 1.74 -3.32 1.34
CA GLY A 304 0.52 -2.95 2.05
C GLY A 304 0.12 -1.49 1.86
N GLY A 305 -0.63 -0.98 2.84
CA GLY A 305 -1.12 0.39 2.87
C GLY A 305 -2.18 0.74 1.82
N TYR A 306 -2.64 1.98 1.94
CA TYR A 306 -3.65 2.58 1.10
C TYR A 306 -3.11 2.89 -0.31
N ARG A 307 -3.91 2.53 -1.30
CA ARG A 307 -3.86 3.01 -2.68
C ARG A 307 -5.30 3.26 -3.11
N SER A 308 -5.53 4.32 -3.88
CA SER A 308 -6.87 4.66 -4.32
C SER A 308 -7.54 3.47 -5.04
N GLY A 309 -8.84 3.28 -4.83
CA GLY A 309 -9.60 2.14 -5.35
C GLY A 309 -9.77 0.96 -4.37
N GLN A 310 -10.21 -0.19 -4.90
CA GLN A 310 -10.53 -1.39 -4.16
C GLN A 310 -9.38 -2.40 -4.29
N GLY A 311 -8.50 -2.40 -3.30
CA GLY A 311 -7.30 -3.24 -3.29
C GLY A 311 -6.23 -2.68 -2.36
N SER A 312 -6.67 -2.03 -1.29
CA SER A 312 -5.85 -1.47 -0.22
C SER A 312 -5.75 -2.45 0.94
N SER A 313 -4.72 -2.28 1.76
CA SER A 313 -4.64 -2.92 3.07
C SER A 313 -4.56 -1.83 4.14
N PRO A 314 -5.39 -1.86 5.19
CA PRO A 314 -5.29 -0.94 6.32
C PRO A 314 -4.17 -1.42 7.26
N GLY A 315 -2.97 -1.59 6.70
CA GLY A 315 -1.78 -2.12 7.35
C GLY A 315 -0.73 -2.61 6.34
N PRO A 316 0.50 -2.90 6.80
CA PRO A 316 1.51 -3.62 6.03
C PRO A 316 1.09 -5.04 5.65
N THR A 317 1.62 -5.55 4.54
CA THR A 317 1.37 -6.94 4.13
C THR A 317 2.68 -7.66 3.83
N PHE A 318 2.73 -8.95 4.13
CA PHE A 318 3.92 -9.78 3.93
C PHE A 318 3.54 -11.24 3.69
N PHE A 319 4.18 -11.87 2.71
CA PHE A 319 4.18 -13.33 2.58
C PHE A 319 5.58 -13.83 2.26
N ALA A 320 5.82 -15.10 2.63
CA ALA A 320 7.01 -15.84 2.30
C ALA A 320 6.75 -16.81 1.16
N ALA A 321 7.75 -17.07 0.32
CA ALA A 321 7.71 -18.06 -0.73
C ALA A 321 9.11 -18.67 -0.96
N ASP A 322 9.15 -19.69 -1.81
CA ASP A 322 10.41 -20.22 -2.33
C ASP A 322 11.09 -19.15 -3.20
N TRP A 323 12.43 -19.09 -3.17
CA TRP A 323 13.18 -18.24 -4.09
C TRP A 323 12.85 -18.63 -5.53
N PRO A 324 12.36 -17.69 -6.35
CA PRO A 324 12.02 -18.02 -7.71
C PRO A 324 13.30 -18.21 -8.54
N THR A 325 13.39 -19.32 -9.26
CA THR A 325 14.43 -19.53 -10.28
C THR A 325 14.07 -18.79 -11.56
N ASP A 326 15.04 -18.40 -12.39
CA ASP A 326 14.87 -17.58 -13.62
C ASP A 326 13.88 -18.14 -14.68
N GLN A 327 13.31 -19.33 -14.46
CA GLN A 327 12.33 -19.98 -15.33
C GLN A 327 10.97 -20.18 -14.65
N ALA A 328 10.82 -19.79 -13.39
CA ALA A 328 9.59 -19.97 -12.63
C ALA A 328 8.51 -19.05 -13.21
N LYS A 329 7.53 -19.66 -13.88
CA LYS A 329 6.33 -18.94 -14.37
C LYS A 329 5.33 -18.64 -13.25
N LYS A 330 5.53 -19.25 -12.09
CA LYS A 330 4.61 -19.15 -10.96
C LYS A 330 5.35 -19.20 -9.62
N LEU A 331 5.00 -18.29 -8.73
CA LEU A 331 5.35 -18.36 -7.30
C LEU A 331 4.32 -19.25 -6.60
N ASN A 332 4.79 -20.36 -6.02
CA ASN A 332 3.97 -21.34 -5.31
C ASN A 332 4.33 -21.36 -3.82
N ASN A 333 3.54 -22.09 -3.03
CA ASN A 333 3.79 -22.35 -1.62
C ASN A 333 3.89 -21.06 -0.81
N CYS A 334 3.01 -20.10 -1.10
CA CYS A 334 3.03 -18.81 -0.42
C CYS A 334 2.50 -18.97 1.01
N VAL A 335 3.24 -18.46 1.99
CA VAL A 335 2.83 -18.41 3.41
C VAL A 335 2.60 -16.95 3.79
N GLU A 336 1.33 -16.57 3.93
CA GLU A 336 0.93 -15.23 4.34
C GLU A 336 1.23 -15.02 5.83
N LEU A 337 2.07 -14.04 6.17
CA LEU A 337 2.48 -13.74 7.55
C LEU A 337 1.83 -12.45 8.08
N LEU A 338 1.63 -11.46 7.21
CA LEU A 338 0.96 -10.20 7.55
C LEU A 338 -0.04 -9.82 6.48
N SER A 339 -1.25 -9.46 6.89
CA SER A 339 -2.30 -9.05 5.96
C SER A 339 -3.51 -8.49 6.67
N PHE A 340 -3.81 -7.23 6.39
CA PHE A 340 -4.96 -6.53 6.97
C PHE A 340 -6.03 -6.35 5.89
N GLN A 341 -7.30 -6.54 6.26
CA GLN A 341 -8.41 -6.54 5.30
C GLN A 341 -9.16 -5.21 5.35
N TRP A 342 -9.22 -4.49 4.22
CA TRP A 342 -9.84 -3.16 4.15
C TRP A 342 -11.31 -3.12 4.59
N GLY A 343 -12.11 -4.09 4.11
CA GLY A 343 -13.51 -4.26 4.50
C GLY A 343 -13.70 -5.04 5.81
N GLY A 344 -12.63 -5.32 6.55
CA GLY A 344 -12.70 -5.98 7.84
C GLY A 344 -13.13 -5.04 8.97
N GLY A 345 -13.49 -5.63 10.11
CA GLY A 345 -13.72 -4.88 11.35
C GLY A 345 -12.44 -4.22 11.87
N LYS A 346 -12.60 -3.45 12.96
CA LYS A 346 -11.50 -2.78 13.68
C LYS A 346 -10.33 -3.72 13.97
N ASP A 347 -10.62 -4.94 14.41
CA ASP A 347 -9.68 -6.01 14.74
C ASP A 347 -8.82 -6.48 13.55
N ARG A 348 -9.22 -6.15 12.31
CA ARG A 348 -8.51 -6.51 11.07
C ARG A 348 -7.74 -5.34 10.45
N ARG A 349 -7.59 -4.24 11.19
CA ARG A 349 -6.76 -3.09 10.83
C ARG A 349 -5.53 -3.05 11.72
N GLU A 350 -4.45 -2.52 11.17
CA GLU A 350 -3.25 -2.26 11.95
C GLU A 350 -3.48 -1.06 12.88
N GLU A 351 -2.86 -1.12 14.04
CA GLU A 351 -2.91 -0.07 15.05
C GLU A 351 -1.91 1.05 14.73
N ARG A 352 -2.23 2.25 15.20
CA ARG A 352 -1.38 3.43 15.11
C ARG A 352 -1.65 4.37 16.28
N PRO A 353 -0.81 5.39 16.49
CA PRO A 353 -1.11 6.43 17.47
C PRO A 353 -2.49 7.06 17.24
N ALA A 354 -3.13 7.47 18.34
CA ALA A 354 -4.41 8.16 18.37
C ALA A 354 -4.31 9.66 18.03
N ASP A 355 -3.60 9.97 16.96
CA ASP A 355 -3.24 11.33 16.56
C ASP A 355 -4.07 11.87 15.39
N TYR A 356 -5.15 11.19 15.02
CA TYR A 356 -6.21 11.72 14.15
C TYR A 356 -7.49 11.98 14.95
N THR A 357 -8.20 13.05 14.59
CA THR A 357 -9.43 13.49 15.28
C THR A 357 -10.69 13.13 14.53
N LYS A 358 -10.60 12.99 13.20
CA LYS A 358 -11.71 12.56 12.33
C LYS A 358 -11.23 11.42 11.44
N PRO A 359 -11.78 10.20 11.56
CA PRO A 359 -11.44 9.11 10.66
C PRO A 359 -11.96 9.38 9.24
N LEU A 360 -11.36 8.70 8.27
CA LEU A 360 -11.78 8.79 6.87
C LEU A 360 -12.66 7.62 6.45
N TRP A 361 -12.16 6.38 6.63
CA TRP A 361 -12.85 5.13 6.25
C TRP A 361 -12.76 4.05 7.32
N GLY A 362 -12.07 4.32 8.42
CA GLY A 362 -11.85 3.38 9.50
C GLY A 362 -12.55 3.78 10.80
N PRO A 363 -12.31 3.03 11.87
CA PRO A 363 -12.83 3.33 13.19
C PRO A 363 -12.34 4.68 13.71
N ALA A 364 -13.11 5.29 14.60
CA ALA A 364 -12.63 6.39 15.43
C ALA A 364 -11.54 5.90 16.40
N VAL A 365 -10.77 6.84 16.95
CA VAL A 365 -9.86 6.56 18.07
C VAL A 365 -10.65 6.00 19.25
N GLU A 366 -10.11 4.98 19.91
CA GLU A 366 -10.72 4.38 21.09
C GLU A 366 -9.63 4.00 22.11
N ASN A 367 -9.80 4.40 23.37
CA ASN A 367 -8.86 4.09 24.46
C ASN A 367 -7.40 4.49 24.16
N GLY A 368 -7.20 5.61 23.47
CA GLY A 368 -5.86 6.07 23.08
C GLY A 368 -5.22 5.31 21.92
N ILE A 369 -5.98 4.42 21.24
CA ILE A 369 -5.51 3.66 20.08
C ILE A 369 -6.20 4.17 18.82
N GLY A 370 -5.40 4.50 17.81
CA GLY A 370 -5.85 4.79 16.46
C GLY A 370 -5.75 3.56 15.56
N TRP A 371 -6.42 3.62 14.41
CA TRP A 371 -6.45 2.54 13.42
C TRP A 371 -6.02 3.06 12.07
N TRP A 372 -5.30 2.24 11.29
CA TRP A 372 -4.89 2.62 9.94
C TRP A 372 -6.09 3.06 9.10
N GLN A 373 -5.95 4.24 8.50
CA GLN A 373 -6.96 4.92 7.68
C GLN A 373 -6.53 4.83 6.20
N GLY A 374 -6.30 5.97 5.55
CA GLY A 374 -5.65 6.09 4.25
C GLY A 374 -4.11 6.09 4.35
N ASP A 375 -3.57 5.37 5.31
CA ASP A 375 -2.13 5.35 5.62
C ASP A 375 -1.37 4.50 4.60
N GLU A 376 -0.15 4.89 4.26
CA GLU A 376 0.59 4.24 3.18
C GLU A 376 1.91 3.68 3.66
N VAL A 377 2.24 2.48 3.19
CA VAL A 377 3.62 2.01 3.16
C VAL A 377 4.36 2.68 2.00
N ILE A 378 5.54 3.21 2.27
CA ILE A 378 6.29 4.08 1.36
C ILE A 378 7.64 3.50 0.93
N ALA A 379 8.20 2.58 1.71
CA ALA A 379 9.36 1.78 1.36
C ALA A 379 9.02 0.29 1.37
N GLY A 380 9.77 -0.52 0.62
CA GLY A 380 9.64 -1.98 0.64
C GLY A 380 9.88 -2.57 2.04
N PRO A 381 9.48 -3.84 2.27
CA PRO A 381 9.71 -4.53 3.52
C PRO A 381 11.21 -4.77 3.68
N VAL A 382 11.67 -4.76 4.92
CA VAL A 382 13.06 -5.08 5.24
C VAL A 382 13.09 -6.00 6.43
N TRP A 383 13.64 -7.21 6.28
CA TRP A 383 13.87 -8.09 7.41
C TRP A 383 15.30 -7.92 7.92
N VAL A 384 15.46 -7.11 8.95
CA VAL A 384 16.75 -6.88 9.60
C VAL A 384 17.09 -8.10 10.45
N ASP A 385 18.31 -8.61 10.30
CA ASP A 385 18.80 -9.72 11.11
C ASP A 385 20.31 -9.58 11.33
N THR A 386 20.67 -9.27 12.57
CA THR A 386 22.05 -9.15 13.06
C THR A 386 22.25 -10.18 14.18
N PRO A 387 23.45 -10.32 14.77
CA PRO A 387 23.63 -11.15 15.95
C PRO A 387 22.76 -10.71 17.14
N ASP A 388 22.51 -9.41 17.28
CA ASP A 388 21.90 -8.83 18.49
C ASP A 388 20.41 -8.52 18.33
N VAL A 389 20.01 -8.07 17.14
CA VAL A 389 18.63 -7.63 16.85
C VAL A 389 18.04 -8.26 15.59
N THR A 390 16.72 -8.44 15.58
CA THR A 390 15.97 -8.97 14.43
C THR A 390 14.57 -8.35 14.35
N GLY A 391 14.02 -8.19 13.15
CA GLY A 391 12.68 -7.66 12.97
C GLY A 391 12.31 -7.37 11.52
N LEU A 392 11.02 -7.55 11.20
CA LEU A 392 10.47 -7.14 9.91
C LEU A 392 10.01 -5.68 10.00
N CYS A 393 10.64 -4.82 9.21
CA CYS A 393 10.51 -3.38 9.26
C CYS A 393 9.72 -2.84 8.06
N TYR A 394 8.86 -1.85 8.32
CA TYR A 394 8.14 -1.07 7.32
C TYR A 394 8.19 0.41 7.65
N TRP A 395 8.37 1.25 6.64
CA TRP A 395 8.19 2.69 6.78
C TRP A 395 6.83 3.08 6.22
N SER A 396 6.06 3.78 7.04
CA SER A 396 4.73 4.25 6.68
C SER A 396 4.65 5.77 6.80
N VAL A 397 3.85 6.39 5.93
CA VAL A 397 3.39 7.77 6.12
C VAL A 397 1.95 7.72 6.59
N GLN A 398 1.65 8.55 7.59
CA GLN A 398 0.37 8.58 8.25
C GLN A 398 -0.16 10.01 8.36
N GLY A 399 -1.44 10.21 8.06
CA GLY A 399 -2.09 11.51 8.17
C GLY A 399 -2.45 11.83 9.61
N LEU A 400 -2.20 13.05 10.08
CA LEU A 400 -2.51 13.51 11.44
C LEU A 400 -3.77 14.37 11.46
N GLY A 401 -4.34 14.59 12.64
CA GLY A 401 -5.45 15.52 12.86
C GLY A 401 -6.74 15.11 12.14
N ALA A 402 -7.46 16.09 11.60
CA ALA A 402 -8.71 15.82 10.90
C ALA A 402 -8.44 15.31 9.48
N LEU A 403 -8.73 14.03 9.22
CA LEU A 403 -8.57 13.46 7.89
C LEU A 403 -9.68 13.95 6.96
N ASN A 404 -9.30 14.26 5.72
CA ASN A 404 -10.17 14.83 4.71
C ASN A 404 -9.95 14.17 3.36
N TYR A 405 -11.00 13.54 2.85
CA TYR A 405 -10.99 12.90 1.53
C TYR A 405 -10.54 13.83 0.39
N ASN A 406 -10.80 15.13 0.50
CA ASN A 406 -10.36 16.11 -0.51
C ASN A 406 -8.82 16.25 -0.59
N LEU A 407 -8.08 15.66 0.35
CA LEU A 407 -6.62 15.62 0.40
C LEU A 407 -6.06 14.21 0.09
N GLN A 408 -6.84 13.34 -0.55
CA GLN A 408 -6.50 11.94 -0.84
C GLN A 408 -5.32 11.72 -1.82
N THR A 409 -4.51 12.73 -2.12
CA THR A 409 -3.31 12.55 -2.96
C THR A 409 -2.25 11.70 -2.27
N THR A 410 -2.28 11.65 -0.93
CA THR A 410 -1.40 10.80 -0.11
C THR A 410 -2.21 10.20 1.05
N VAL A 411 -2.10 10.77 2.25
CA VAL A 411 -2.70 10.24 3.50
C VAL A 411 -3.90 11.05 4.00
N ALA A 412 -4.58 11.75 3.09
CA ALA A 412 -5.78 12.54 3.38
C ALA A 412 -5.62 13.58 4.51
N SER A 413 -4.42 14.12 4.70
CA SER A 413 -4.15 15.18 5.67
C SER A 413 -3.08 16.14 5.16
N ARG A 414 -3.09 17.36 5.71
CA ARG A 414 -2.02 18.36 5.52
C ARG A 414 -0.83 18.08 6.43
N GLU A 415 -1.10 17.53 7.59
CA GLU A 415 -0.10 17.11 8.56
C GLU A 415 0.10 15.61 8.42
N ARG A 416 1.35 15.19 8.43
CA ARG A 416 1.71 13.80 8.25
C ARG A 416 2.97 13.48 9.03
N ARG A 417 3.12 12.20 9.37
CA ARG A 417 4.30 11.69 10.04
C ARG A 417 4.78 10.41 9.38
N VAL A 418 6.10 10.24 9.32
CA VAL A 418 6.70 8.97 8.95
C VAL A 418 6.90 8.14 10.21
N ARG A 419 6.54 6.86 10.15
CA ARG A 419 6.73 5.92 11.26
C ARG A 419 7.37 4.64 10.78
N LEU A 420 8.27 4.13 11.60
CA LEU A 420 8.81 2.80 11.48
C LEU A 420 7.87 1.83 12.21
N TYR A 421 7.36 0.84 11.51
CA TYR A 421 6.69 -0.32 12.07
C TYR A 421 7.67 -1.49 12.13
N VAL A 422 7.80 -2.13 13.28
CA VAL A 422 8.62 -3.32 13.50
C VAL A 422 7.74 -4.46 13.99
N TYR A 423 7.77 -5.57 13.28
CA TYR A 423 7.09 -6.81 13.66
C TYR A 423 8.09 -7.79 14.27
N ASP A 424 7.74 -8.29 15.45
CA ASP A 424 8.52 -9.31 16.16
C ASP A 424 8.47 -10.65 15.40
N PRO A 425 9.62 -11.24 15.03
CA PRO A 425 9.64 -12.57 14.43
C PRO A 425 8.94 -13.65 15.28
N ALA A 426 8.93 -13.55 16.61
CA ALA A 426 8.21 -14.50 17.46
C ALA A 426 6.70 -14.52 17.18
N ASP A 427 6.11 -13.35 16.94
CA ASP A 427 4.69 -13.21 16.61
C ASP A 427 4.39 -13.68 15.19
N LEU A 428 5.26 -13.34 14.24
CA LEU A 428 5.17 -13.86 12.87
C LEU A 428 5.27 -15.40 12.86
N ALA A 429 6.04 -15.99 13.78
CA ALA A 429 6.19 -17.44 13.87
C ALA A 429 4.89 -18.11 14.36
N GLN A 430 4.09 -17.42 15.18
CA GLN A 430 2.75 -17.89 15.57
C GLN A 430 1.82 -17.93 14.35
N VAL A 431 1.91 -16.95 13.43
CA VAL A 431 1.17 -16.98 12.16
C VAL A 431 1.63 -18.13 11.27
N ALA A 432 2.94 -18.30 11.12
CA ALA A 432 3.53 -19.37 10.31
C ALA A 432 3.09 -20.77 10.79
N ARG A 433 2.90 -20.96 12.11
CA ARG A 433 2.39 -22.20 12.71
C ARG A 433 0.86 -22.31 12.69
N GLY A 434 0.15 -21.29 12.22
CA GLY A 434 -1.32 -21.24 12.18
C GLY A 434 -1.98 -21.06 13.55
N GLU A 435 -1.24 -20.60 14.56
CA GLU A 435 -1.74 -20.36 15.92
C GLU A 435 -2.57 -19.07 15.99
N VAL A 436 -2.20 -18.07 15.20
CA VAL A 436 -2.94 -16.82 15.01
C VAL A 436 -3.09 -16.49 13.53
N ARG A 437 -4.04 -15.63 13.19
CA ARG A 437 -4.27 -15.16 11.82
C ARG A 437 -3.27 -14.06 11.45
N PRO A 438 -2.96 -13.87 10.16
CA PRO A 438 -2.05 -12.81 9.70
C PRO A 438 -2.43 -11.39 10.13
N TYR A 439 -3.73 -11.10 10.29
CA TYR A 439 -4.22 -9.79 10.74
C TYR A 439 -4.22 -9.62 12.27
N GLN A 440 -3.80 -10.62 13.05
CA GLN A 440 -3.81 -10.54 14.53
C GLN A 440 -2.46 -10.12 15.11
N VAL A 441 -1.38 -10.25 14.33
CA VAL A 441 -0.07 -9.71 14.71
C VAL A 441 -0.12 -8.19 14.60
N ARG A 442 0.59 -7.50 15.50
CA ARG A 442 0.69 -6.04 15.55
C ARG A 442 2.14 -5.62 15.48
N GLY A 443 2.41 -4.55 14.75
CA GLY A 443 3.72 -3.93 14.74
C GLY A 443 3.88 -3.01 15.94
N SER A 444 5.06 -3.05 16.58
CA SER A 444 5.50 -1.90 17.38
C SER A 444 5.77 -0.74 16.42
N TYR A 445 5.43 0.48 16.79
CA TYR A 445 5.67 1.65 15.94
C TYR A 445 6.51 2.70 16.67
N PHE A 446 7.37 3.35 15.90
CA PHE A 446 8.27 4.40 16.36
C PHE A 446 8.16 5.61 15.44
N GLU A 447 8.30 6.80 16.01
CA GLU A 447 8.48 7.99 15.19
C GLU A 447 9.79 7.84 14.41
N TRP A 448 9.75 8.10 13.10
CA TRP A 448 10.94 8.00 12.27
C TRP A 448 11.43 9.40 11.96
N ASP A 449 12.39 9.85 12.75
CA ASP A 449 13.05 11.12 12.53
C ASP A 449 13.88 11.07 11.25
N LEU A 450 13.79 12.12 10.47
CA LEU A 450 14.53 12.23 9.23
C LEU A 450 15.98 12.57 9.58
N PRO A 451 16.96 11.93 8.93
CA PRO A 451 18.38 12.08 9.29
C PRO A 451 18.97 13.47 9.02
N PHE A 452 18.19 14.39 8.46
CA PHE A 452 18.64 15.70 8.01
C PHE A 452 17.65 16.79 8.39
N ASP A 453 18.15 17.98 8.72
CA ASP A 453 17.37 19.20 8.93
C ASP A 453 17.58 20.21 7.78
N ASP A 454 17.13 19.87 6.57
CA ASP A 454 17.11 20.82 5.44
C ASP A 454 15.94 21.85 5.52
N GLY A 455 15.43 22.14 6.72
CA GLY A 455 14.34 23.10 6.96
C GLY A 455 12.89 22.58 6.83
N PRO A 456 11.89 23.44 7.14
CA PRO A 456 10.50 23.05 7.42
C PRO A 456 9.65 22.69 6.19
N ASN A 457 10.11 23.01 4.98
CA ASN A 457 9.32 22.82 3.75
C ASN A 457 9.76 21.61 2.90
N ALA A 458 10.83 20.90 3.28
CA ALA A 458 11.25 19.73 2.52
C ALA A 458 10.37 18.53 2.89
N SER A 459 9.61 18.00 1.92
CA SER A 459 9.02 16.67 2.10
C SER A 459 10.14 15.66 1.90
N ARG A 460 10.59 15.02 2.99
CA ARG A 460 11.63 13.97 2.93
C ARG A 460 11.06 12.66 3.40
N TRP A 461 10.69 11.74 2.52
CA TRP A 461 10.15 10.46 2.98
C TRP A 461 10.98 9.32 2.39
N PRO A 462 11.15 8.22 3.14
CA PRO A 462 11.64 6.97 2.59
C PRO A 462 10.81 6.57 1.37
N ILE A 463 11.48 6.24 0.26
CA ILE A 463 10.84 5.75 -0.97
C ILE A 463 11.33 4.36 -1.38
N GLY A 464 12.39 3.87 -0.73
CA GLY A 464 12.93 2.54 -0.91
C GLY A 464 13.81 2.19 0.28
N ALA A 465 13.89 0.90 0.59
CA ALA A 465 14.75 0.39 1.64
C ALA A 465 15.26 -1.00 1.23
N TYR A 466 16.50 -1.32 1.62
CA TYR A 466 17.17 -2.58 1.32
C TYR A 466 18.09 -2.97 2.48
N TRP A 467 17.93 -4.19 3.00
CA TRP A 467 18.87 -4.75 3.97
C TRP A 467 19.89 -5.63 3.28
N ASP A 468 21.14 -5.26 3.48
CA ASP A 468 22.30 -6.02 3.08
C ASP A 468 22.76 -6.88 4.25
N ALA A 469 22.41 -8.16 4.22
CA ALA A 469 22.72 -9.09 5.29
C ALA A 469 24.22 -9.40 5.39
N ASP A 470 24.96 -9.28 4.29
CA ASP A 470 26.38 -9.61 4.23
C ASP A 470 27.22 -8.52 4.91
N ASP A 471 26.92 -7.25 4.65
CA ASP A 471 27.59 -6.11 5.30
C ASP A 471 26.91 -5.65 6.60
N GLN A 472 25.71 -6.15 6.89
CA GLN A 472 24.83 -5.68 7.96
C GLN A 472 24.53 -4.19 7.87
N LEU A 473 24.23 -3.73 6.65
CA LEU A 473 23.91 -2.35 6.33
C LEU A 473 22.47 -2.24 5.82
N LEU A 474 21.75 -1.24 6.32
CA LEU A 474 20.46 -0.85 5.78
C LEU A 474 20.62 0.38 4.90
N TYR A 475 20.20 0.27 3.65
CA TYR A 475 20.14 1.38 2.72
C TYR A 475 18.70 1.89 2.66
N ILE A 476 18.50 3.20 2.80
CA ILE A 476 17.20 3.85 2.64
C ILE A 476 17.34 4.99 1.63
N SER A 477 16.56 4.95 0.55
CA SER A 477 16.44 6.07 -0.38
C SER A 477 15.37 7.04 0.09
N TYR A 478 15.70 8.33 0.09
CA TYR A 478 14.81 9.41 0.47
C TYR A 478 14.49 10.26 -0.74
N GLN A 479 13.19 10.44 -1.01
CA GLN A 479 12.73 11.44 -1.95
C GLN A 479 12.77 12.78 -1.24
N ASN A 480 13.27 13.80 -1.94
CA ASN A 480 13.15 15.18 -1.50
C ASN A 480 12.28 15.92 -2.51
N SER A 481 11.19 16.51 -2.03
CA SER A 481 10.51 17.56 -2.80
C SER A 481 11.07 18.90 -2.33
N GLY A 482 11.65 19.68 -3.25
CA GLY A 482 12.09 21.04 -2.95
C GLY A 482 10.98 21.85 -2.29
N GLY A 483 11.30 22.52 -1.19
CA GLY A 483 10.49 23.58 -0.62
C GLY A 483 11.12 24.92 -0.98
N GLY A 484 10.49 25.72 -1.85
CA GLY A 484 11.02 27.00 -2.32
C GLY A 484 11.67 26.94 -3.71
N GLN A 485 12.66 27.81 -3.97
CA GLN A 485 13.36 27.95 -5.27
C GLN A 485 14.49 26.94 -5.51
N PHE A 486 14.79 26.06 -4.54
CA PHE A 486 15.89 25.11 -4.63
C PHE A 486 15.38 23.68 -4.61
N GLU A 487 15.83 22.89 -5.58
CA GLU A 487 15.56 21.47 -5.64
C GLU A 487 16.69 20.74 -4.90
N ILE A 488 16.33 20.01 -3.84
CA ILE A 488 17.31 19.24 -3.08
C ILE A 488 17.40 17.84 -3.70
N PRO A 489 18.59 17.37 -4.09
CA PRO A 489 18.71 16.05 -4.67
C PRO A 489 18.24 14.97 -3.68
N PRO A 490 17.59 13.92 -4.18
CA PRO A 490 17.30 12.75 -3.38
C PRO A 490 18.60 12.08 -2.94
N ALA A 491 18.55 11.26 -1.89
CA ALA A 491 19.75 10.67 -1.31
C ALA A 491 19.50 9.23 -0.89
N VAL A 492 20.56 8.44 -0.82
CA VAL A 492 20.56 7.13 -0.15
C VAL A 492 21.37 7.27 1.13
N VAL A 493 20.75 6.94 2.26
CA VAL A 493 21.36 6.93 3.58
C VAL A 493 21.63 5.50 3.98
N VAL A 494 22.81 5.26 4.53
CA VAL A 494 23.26 3.96 5.01
C VAL A 494 23.25 3.97 6.53
N TYR A 495 22.61 2.96 7.09
CA TYR A 495 22.55 2.71 8.52
C TYR A 495 23.27 1.42 8.86
N ARG A 496 24.01 1.43 9.95
CA ARG A 496 24.40 0.23 10.68
C ARG A 496 23.32 -0.07 11.70
N ILE A 497 22.98 -1.34 11.88
CA ILE A 497 21.98 -1.75 12.86
C ILE A 497 22.62 -2.64 13.92
N GLY A 498 22.35 -2.36 15.19
CA GLY A 498 22.86 -3.14 16.32
C GLY A 498 22.32 -2.63 17.65
N SER A 499 22.64 -3.32 18.75
CA SER A 499 22.47 -2.79 20.10
C SER A 499 23.59 -1.79 20.39
N GLN A 500 23.23 -0.57 20.82
CA GLN A 500 24.21 0.39 21.35
C GLN A 500 24.81 -0.08 22.68
#